data_AF-A0A6B2SHA2-F1
#
_entry.id   AF-A0A6B2SHA2-F1
#
_cell.length_a   1.000
_cell.length_b   1.000
_cell.length_c   1.000
_cell.angle_alpha   90.00
_cell.angle_beta   90.00
_cell.angle_gamma   90.00
#
_symmetry.space_group_name_H-M   'P 1'
#
loop_
_entity.id
_entity.type
_entity.pdbx_description
1 polymer ?
#
loop_
_entity_poly.entity_id
_entity_poly.type
_entity_poly.pdbx_seq_one_letter_code
_entity_poly.pdbx_strand_id
1 'polypeptide(L)' 'MRTLLITGPGGAGRTTVAAATALAAARAGHRTLVISADRADTLGAALGEAPGADAPDAHPAAPTTLRPDPDAR' A
#
# COMPACT_ATOMS: atom_id res chain seq x y z
N MET A 1 5.75 -11.61 12.68
CA MET A 1 5.12 -10.53 11.90
C MET A 1 6.11 -9.36 11.88
N ARG A 2 6.43 -8.79 10.72
CA ARG A 2 7.35 -7.63 10.57
C ARG A 2 6.54 -6.43 10.11
N THR A 3 6.72 -5.28 10.76
CA THR A 3 6.00 -4.03 10.45
C THR A 3 7.00 -2.93 10.12
N LEU A 4 6.77 -2.22 9.02
CA LEU A 4 7.56 -1.06 8.60
C LEU A 4 6.65 0.17 8.60
N LEU A 5 6.95 1.16 9.43
CA LEU A 5 6.26 2.44 9.45
C LEU A 5 7.06 3.48 8.66
N ILE A 6 6.48 4.00 7.58
CA ILE A 6 7.09 5.03 6.75
C ILE A 6 6.45 6.38 7.06
N THR A 7 7.22 7.26 7.67
CA THR A 7 6.80 8.58 8.16
C THR A 7 7.73 9.69 7.65
N GLY A 8 7.32 10.95 7.77
CA GLY A 8 7.98 12.12 7.19
C GLY A 8 6.99 13.19 6.70
N PRO A 9 7.49 14.37 6.30
CA PRO A 9 6.66 15.49 5.87
C PRO A 9 5.87 15.19 4.58
N GLY A 10 4.89 16.04 4.26
CA GLY A 10 4.19 16.00 2.98
C GLY A 10 5.15 16.20 1.80
N GLY A 11 4.98 15.42 0.73
CA GLY A 11 5.87 15.48 -0.44
C GLY A 11 7.21 14.75 -0.30
N ALA A 12 7.52 14.13 0.86
CA ALA A 12 8.78 13.41 1.08
C ALA A 12 8.89 12.04 0.37
N GLY A 13 7.92 11.67 -0.49
CA GLY A 13 7.93 10.40 -1.21
C GLY A 13 7.51 9.16 -0.40
N ARG A 14 6.87 9.34 0.77
CA ARG A 14 6.47 8.22 1.65
C ARG A 14 5.64 7.14 0.96
N THR A 15 4.64 7.56 0.17
CA THR A 15 3.78 6.64 -0.60
C THR A 15 4.59 5.83 -1.60
N THR A 16 5.51 6.48 -2.32
CA THR A 16 6.39 5.82 -3.29
C THR A 16 7.28 4.77 -2.62
N VAL A 17 7.92 5.13 -1.50
CA VAL A 17 8.78 4.19 -0.77
C VAL A 17 7.95 3.03 -0.18
N ALA A 18 6.75 3.30 0.34
CA ALA A 18 5.85 2.27 0.86
C ALA A 18 5.42 1.29 -0.24
N ALA A 19 4.99 1.81 -1.40
CA ALA A 19 4.61 1.00 -2.56
C ALA A 19 5.76 0.15 -3.08
N ALA A 20 6.95 0.74 -3.28
CA ALA A 20 8.12 0.04 -3.77
C ALA A 20 8.60 -1.05 -2.80
N THR A 21 8.58 -0.76 -1.49
CA THR A 21 8.95 -1.73 -0.45
C THR A 21 7.96 -2.89 -0.41
N ALA A 22 6.67 -2.60 -0.48
CA ALA A 22 5.62 -3.62 -0.46
C ALA A 22 5.68 -4.52 -1.71
N LEU A 23 5.88 -3.92 -2.89
CA LEU A 23 6.04 -4.65 -4.14
C LEU A 23 7.29 -5.55 -4.13
N ALA A 24 8.41 -5.05 -3.62
CA ALA A 24 9.64 -5.84 -3.48
C ALA A 24 9.45 -7.03 -2.54
N ALA A 25 8.77 -6.83 -1.40
CA ALA A 25 8.48 -7.90 -0.45
C ALA A 25 7.51 -8.95 -1.03
N ALA A 26 6.45 -8.51 -1.73
CA ALA A 26 5.53 -9.40 -2.42
C ALA A 26 6.25 -10.25 -3.47
N ARG A 27 7.07 -9.63 -4.33
CA ARG A 27 7.89 -10.32 -5.34
C ARG A 27 8.91 -11.30 -4.76
N ALA A 28 9.34 -11.08 -3.51
CA ALA A 28 10.19 -12.01 -2.78
C ALA A 28 9.42 -13.20 -2.16
N GLY A 29 8.11 -13.31 -2.43
CA GLY A 29 7.24 -14.37 -1.91
C GLY A 29 6.70 -14.11 -0.51
N HIS A 30 6.84 -12.89 0.02
CA HIS A 30 6.27 -12.53 1.31
C HIS A 30 4.81 -12.10 1.15
N ARG A 31 3.94 -12.66 1.99
CA ARG A 31 2.58 -12.13 2.19
C ARG A 31 2.69 -10.69 2.72
N THR A 32 2.34 -9.73 1.87
CA THR A 32 2.59 -8.31 2.11
C THR A 32 1.30 -7.53 2.02
N LEU A 33 1.04 -6.73 3.05
CA LEU A 33 -0.05 -5.76 3.13
C LEU A 33 0.57 -4.36 3.16
N VAL A 34 0.08 -3.46 2.30
CA VAL A 34 0.42 -2.04 2.34
C VAL A 34 -0.82 -1.22 2.68
N ILE A 35 -0.68 -0.36 3.68
CA ILE A 35 -1.77 0.46 4.20
C ILE A 35 -1.43 1.92 3.96
N SER A 36 -2.35 2.68 3.35
CA SER A 36 -2.25 4.14 3.24
C SER A 36 -3.45 4.80 3.88
N ALA A 37 -3.20 5.82 4.70
CA ALA A 37 -4.21 6.71 5.27
C ALA A 37 -4.32 8.05 4.50
N ASP A 38 -3.73 8.13 3.30
CA ASP A 38 -3.88 9.30 2.44
C ASP A 38 -5.34 9.40 1.95
N ARG A 39 -5.90 10.62 1.97
CA ARG A 39 -7.23 10.89 1.40
C ARG A 39 -7.22 10.74 -0.12
N ALA A 40 -6.10 11.05 -0.75
CA ALA A 40 -5.92 10.89 -2.18
C ALA A 40 -5.53 9.44 -2.52
N ASP A 41 -5.93 8.96 -3.69
CA ASP A 41 -5.55 7.63 -4.19
C ASP A 41 -4.12 7.58 -4.76
N THR A 42 -3.17 8.16 -4.00
CA THR A 42 -1.76 8.22 -4.40
C THR A 42 -1.10 6.85 -4.39
N LEU A 43 -1.59 5.92 -3.55
CA LEU A 43 -1.08 4.56 -3.47
C LEU A 43 -1.52 3.72 -4.68
N GLY A 44 -2.80 3.75 -5.06
CA GLY A 44 -3.28 3.08 -6.27
C GLY A 44 -2.55 3.59 -7.51
N ALA A 45 -2.41 4.92 -7.63
CA ALA A 45 -1.64 5.54 -8.70
C ALA A 45 -0.16 5.09 -8.73
N ALA A 46 0.49 4.94 -7.58
CA ALA A 46 1.88 4.48 -7.51
C ALA A 46 2.05 3.00 -7.90
N LEU A 47 1.01 2.19 -7.71
CA LEU A 47 1.00 0.76 -8.06
C LEU A 47 0.46 0.50 -9.47
N GLY A 48 -0.11 1.51 -10.13
CA GLY A 48 -0.77 1.37 -11.43
C GLY A 48 -2.13 0.67 -11.33
N GLU A 49 -2.77 0.70 -10.16
CA GLU A 49 -4.10 0.14 -9.93
C GLU A 49 -5.18 1.16 -10.33
N ALA A 50 -6.28 0.67 -10.92
CA ALA A 50 -7.44 1.52 -11.20
C ALA A 50 -8.15 1.89 -9.87
N PRO A 51 -8.74 3.10 -9.74
CA PRO A 51 -9.46 3.48 -8.52
C PRO A 51 -10.72 2.60 -8.38
N GLY A 52 -10.71 1.63 -7.46
CA GLY A 52 -11.81 0.68 -7.32
C GLY A 52 -11.67 -0.17 -6.07
N ALA A 53 -12.76 -0.22 -5.30
CA ALA A 53 -12.85 -0.80 -3.97
C ALA A 53 -12.66 -2.33 -3.94
N ASP A 54 -12.33 -2.80 -2.74
CA ASP A 54 -12.17 -4.17 -2.28
C ASP A 54 -10.79 -4.81 -2.53
N ALA A 55 -10.13 -5.14 -1.42
CA ALA A 55 -8.82 -5.77 -1.39
C ALA A 55 -8.84 -7.03 -2.27
N PRO A 56 -8.08 -7.07 -3.39
CA PRO A 56 -8.05 -8.25 -4.21
C PRO A 56 -7.35 -9.38 -3.43
N ASP A 57 -7.80 -10.60 -3.67
CA ASP A 57 -7.15 -11.82 -3.18
C ASP A 57 -5.63 -11.71 -3.31
N ALA A 58 -4.90 -12.16 -2.28
CA ALA A 58 -3.45 -12.03 -2.21
C ALA A 58 -2.77 -12.59 -3.48
N HIS A 59 -2.32 -11.71 -4.35
CA HIS A 59 -1.59 -12.10 -5.55
C HIS A 59 -0.13 -12.39 -5.17
N PRO A 60 0.46 -13.54 -5.56
CA PRO A 60 1.81 -13.91 -5.13
C PRO A 60 2.90 -12.92 -5.59
N ALA A 61 2.63 -12.06 -6.57
CA ALA A 61 3.57 -11.07 -7.09
C ALA A 61 3.21 -9.61 -6.78
N ALA A 62 2.10 -9.33 -6.09
CA ALA A 62 1.65 -7.97 -5.78
C ALA A 62 1.16 -7.87 -4.32
N PRO A 63 1.43 -6.74 -3.63
CA PRO A 63 0.98 -6.57 -2.25
C PRO A 63 -0.53 -6.36 -2.23
N THR A 64 -1.19 -6.84 -1.18
CA THR A 64 -2.57 -6.43 -0.90
C THR A 64 -2.56 -4.97 -0.47
N THR A 65 -3.41 -4.15 -1.07
CA THR A 65 -3.60 -2.75 -0.73
C THR A 65 -4.80 -2.59 0.20
N LEU A 66 -4.64 -1.75 1.24
CA LEU A 66 -5.73 -1.39 2.14
C LEU A 66 -5.73 0.11 2.37
N ARG A 67 -6.87 0.74 2.13
CA ARG A 67 -7.14 2.11 2.58
C ARG A 67 -8.22 2.04 3.65
N PRO A 68 -7.88 2.27 4.93
CA PRO A 68 -8.87 2.30 6.00
C PRO A 68 -9.87 3.41 5.71
N ASP A 69 -11.15 3.11 5.93
CA ASP A 69 -12.17 4.14 6.00
C ASP A 69 -11.94 4.93 7.32
N PRO A 70 -11.63 6.24 7.25
CA PRO A 70 -11.42 7.03 8.46
C PRO A 70 -12.66 7.13 9.35
N ASP A 71 -13.85 6.85 8.82
CA ASP A 71 -15.13 6.92 9.53
C ASP A 71 -15.62 5.55 10.01
N ALA A 72 -14.92 4.46 9.66
CA ALA A 72 -15.25 3.12 10.16
C ALA A 72 -14.89 2.96 11.64
N ARG A 73 -15.86 2.56 12.46
CA ARG A 73 -15.74 2.31 13.91
C ARG A 73 -15.50 0.85 14.23
#